data_AF-A0AAV1KQ16-F1
#
_entry.id   AF-A0AAV1KQ16-F1
#
_cell.length_a   1.000
_cell.length_b   1.000
_cell.length_c   1.000
_cell.angle_alpha   90.00
_cell.angle_beta   90.00
_cell.angle_gamma   90.00
#
_symmetry.space_group_name_H-M   'P 1'
#
loop_
_entity.id
_entity.type
_entity.pdbx_description
1 polymer ?
#
loop_
_entity_poly.entity_id
_entity_poly.type
_entity_poly.pdbx_seq_one_letter_code
_entity_poly.pdbx_strand_id
1 'polypeptide(L)'
;MESTLIVEGFRLSVEMYGLIYGRLISDGDSSTYSKILEARPYPQFTVEKVECRNHLLRNLCNKLENLITDTKYPIHLRKLVTKKRIMTIRSTIRKCIKKYHDSTETIDFCTHKLFEDIQTVHLHAFGNHTNCKNHFCNCRQTETESVLADFFTSSLCQRICFIINSIAGHSRSLVHDIDSNIVECFHSVVAKLVGGKRVNYSLRRGYQTRCSASAITFNTKRKPTTILYKTIVGKSPKGRMSTLDNKYRKLRGLKKRANYKKPQKTCDAITQNKDYGEQSSKPDVSDDVLNLMKKTFISTLKKSEEERTRIERQTILQSESSEWLELRRSLLTASNFGKVIKMRPDISCANIVKQLVYKINIDAVPMQHGREYEKKALQQLSTQEAVDIRPCGLYIDPEIPYLGATPDGIIDEETIVEVKCPITAFKTGLEEAITKKKVNFWIKDKLGNLNINKNHNWFYQVQGQLHVTRKAKCVFAVWFSESQPLKTEVIYRDDDCFENKMKSKLRNFYLNCILPEILDPRHT
;
A
#
# COMPACT_ATOMS: atom_id res chain seq x y z
N MET A 1 15.16 8.64 -20.19
CA MET A 1 16.21 8.22 -21.15
C MET A 1 16.34 6.70 -21.20
N GLU A 2 16.54 6.03 -20.06
CA GLU A 2 16.66 4.55 -20.00
C GLU A 2 15.39 3.81 -20.45
N SER A 3 14.22 4.17 -19.90
CA SER A 3 12.95 3.53 -20.30
C SER A 3 12.62 3.67 -21.79
N THR A 4 13.00 4.80 -22.40
CA THR A 4 12.84 5.03 -23.85
C THR A 4 13.73 4.10 -24.68
N LEU A 5 14.98 3.88 -24.26
CA LEU A 5 15.90 2.95 -24.93
C LEU A 5 15.41 1.50 -24.82
N ILE A 6 14.83 1.12 -23.68
CA ILE A 6 14.26 -0.21 -23.48
C ILE A 6 13.08 -0.42 -24.46
N VAL A 7 12.15 0.54 -24.53
CA VAL A 7 11.00 0.48 -25.47
C VAL A 7 11.48 0.34 -26.92
N GLU A 8 12.50 1.10 -27.32
CA GLU A 8 13.07 1.01 -28.66
C GLU A 8 13.68 -0.38 -28.93
N GLY A 9 14.36 -0.95 -27.93
CA GLY A 9 14.87 -2.32 -28.00
C GLY A 9 13.77 -3.39 -28.20
N PHE A 10 12.57 -3.18 -27.63
CA PHE A 10 11.42 -4.05 -27.89
C PHE A 10 10.88 -3.88 -29.32
N ARG A 11 10.78 -2.66 -29.84
CA ARG A 11 10.31 -2.39 -31.22
C ARG A 11 11.20 -3.00 -32.28
N LEU A 12 12.52 -2.86 -32.13
CA LEU A 12 13.50 -3.34 -33.10
C LEU A 12 13.81 -4.84 -32.96
N SER A 13 13.33 -5.51 -31.92
CA SER A 13 13.71 -6.90 -31.60
C SER A 13 13.39 -7.89 -32.73
N VAL A 14 12.26 -7.73 -33.41
CA VAL A 14 11.83 -8.60 -34.51
C VAL A 14 12.68 -8.36 -35.75
N GLU A 15 12.93 -7.11 -36.11
CA GLU A 15 13.76 -6.76 -37.28
C GLU A 15 15.22 -7.17 -37.08
N MET A 16 15.78 -6.88 -35.90
CA MET A 16 17.21 -7.11 -35.63
C MET A 16 17.54 -8.58 -35.33
N TYR A 17 16.63 -9.30 -34.67
CA TYR A 17 16.93 -10.62 -34.11
C TYR A 17 15.90 -11.70 -34.49
N GLY A 18 14.77 -11.34 -35.11
CA GLY A 18 13.70 -12.30 -35.41
C GLY A 18 13.00 -12.84 -34.15
N LEU A 19 13.03 -12.11 -33.03
CA LEU A 19 12.53 -12.57 -31.74
C LEU A 19 11.46 -11.64 -31.18
N ILE A 20 10.47 -12.23 -30.48
CA ILE A 20 9.51 -11.52 -29.66
C ILE A 20 9.95 -11.63 -28.20
N TYR A 21 10.16 -10.49 -27.54
CA TYR A 21 10.43 -10.45 -26.10
C TYR A 21 9.12 -10.53 -25.32
N GLY A 22 8.76 -11.74 -24.90
CA GLY A 22 7.45 -11.99 -24.29
C GLY A 22 7.30 -11.54 -22.84
N ARG A 23 8.41 -11.36 -22.11
CA ARG A 23 8.42 -11.03 -20.68
C ARG A 23 9.42 -9.94 -20.35
N LEU A 24 9.05 -9.03 -19.44
CA LEU A 24 9.93 -8.04 -18.83
C LEU A 24 10.17 -8.39 -17.36
N ILE A 25 11.44 -8.52 -16.95
CA ILE A 25 11.81 -8.68 -15.54
C ILE A 25 11.92 -7.29 -14.91
N SER A 26 10.98 -6.96 -14.03
CA SER A 26 10.93 -5.69 -13.32
C SER A 26 11.68 -5.77 -11.99
N ASP A 27 12.46 -4.75 -11.67
CA ASP A 27 13.12 -4.55 -10.38
C ASP A 27 12.47 -3.43 -9.55
N GLY A 28 11.18 -3.16 -9.77
CA GLY A 28 10.39 -2.17 -9.05
C GLY A 28 10.12 -0.85 -9.80
N ASP A 29 10.77 -0.64 -10.95
CA ASP A 29 10.55 0.53 -11.81
C ASP A 29 9.35 0.35 -12.75
N SER A 30 8.16 0.74 -12.26
CA SER A 30 6.87 0.63 -12.97
C SER A 30 6.76 1.49 -14.24
N SER A 31 7.53 2.58 -14.33
CA SER A 31 7.43 3.56 -15.43
C SER A 31 7.90 2.99 -16.78
N THR A 32 8.79 2.00 -16.76
CA THR A 32 9.30 1.35 -17.97
C THR A 32 8.27 0.42 -18.60
N TYR A 33 7.57 -0.38 -17.80
CA TYR A 33 6.56 -1.31 -18.29
C TYR A 33 5.37 -0.58 -18.94
N SER A 34 4.91 0.51 -18.30
CA SER A 34 3.82 1.34 -18.82
C SER A 34 4.10 1.85 -20.24
N LYS A 35 5.33 2.34 -20.48
CA LYS A 35 5.74 2.82 -21.82
C LYS A 35 5.83 1.69 -22.85
N ILE A 36 6.14 0.47 -22.45
CA ILE A 36 6.14 -0.70 -23.36
C ILE A 36 4.70 -1.05 -23.76
N LEU A 37 3.75 -0.97 -22.83
CA LEU A 37 2.33 -1.19 -23.12
C LEU A 37 1.79 -0.13 -24.08
N GLU A 38 2.10 1.15 -23.84
CA GLU A 38 1.74 2.26 -24.73
C GLU A 38 2.35 2.11 -26.12
N ALA A 39 3.61 1.70 -26.20
CA ALA A 39 4.34 1.56 -27.46
C ALA A 39 3.86 0.39 -28.32
N ARG A 40 3.15 -0.59 -27.73
CA ARG A 40 2.62 -1.81 -28.37
C ARG A 40 3.59 -2.40 -29.43
N PRO A 41 4.78 -2.85 -29.02
CA PRO A 41 5.83 -3.27 -29.96
C PRO A 41 5.45 -4.47 -30.83
N TYR A 42 4.48 -5.29 -30.39
CA TYR A 42 4.02 -6.47 -31.13
C TYR A 42 2.49 -6.40 -31.35
N PRO A 43 2.00 -6.50 -32.60
CA PRO A 43 0.57 -6.35 -32.89
C PRO A 43 -0.34 -7.40 -32.23
N GLN A 44 0.14 -8.65 -32.14
CA GLN A 44 -0.62 -9.82 -31.68
C GLN A 44 -0.16 -10.37 -30.31
N PHE A 45 0.78 -9.70 -29.62
CA PHE A 45 1.35 -10.20 -28.39
C PHE A 45 1.56 -9.09 -27.36
N THR A 46 1.06 -9.29 -26.13
CA THR A 46 1.25 -8.35 -25.03
C THR A 46 2.37 -8.82 -24.11
N VAL A 47 3.34 -7.95 -23.84
CA VAL A 47 4.47 -8.25 -22.95
C VAL A 47 3.99 -8.43 -21.53
N GLU A 48 4.35 -9.54 -20.89
CA GLU A 48 4.03 -9.85 -19.49
C GLU A 48 5.10 -9.26 -18.54
N LYS A 49 4.68 -8.64 -17.45
CA LYS A 49 5.58 -8.18 -16.38
C LYS A 49 5.80 -9.29 -15.35
N VAL A 50 7.06 -9.60 -15.07
CA VAL A 50 7.46 -10.53 -14.01
C VAL A 50 8.35 -9.80 -13.03
N GLU A 51 7.96 -9.74 -11.76
CA GLU A 51 8.76 -9.08 -10.73
C GLU A 51 9.99 -9.91 -10.34
N CYS A 52 11.12 -9.23 -10.13
CA CYS A 52 12.35 -9.84 -9.66
C CYS A 52 12.20 -10.34 -8.21
N ARG A 53 12.28 -11.66 -8.02
CA ARG A 53 12.21 -12.31 -6.70
C ARG A 53 13.16 -11.68 -5.68
N ASN A 54 14.41 -11.41 -6.08
CA ASN A 54 15.41 -10.87 -5.16
C ASN A 54 15.10 -9.42 -4.75
N HIS A 55 14.46 -8.65 -5.62
CA HIS A 55 14.02 -7.30 -5.31
C HIS A 55 12.84 -7.35 -4.33
N LEU A 56 11.80 -8.13 -4.63
CA LEU A 56 10.65 -8.33 -3.75
C LEU A 56 11.04 -8.79 -2.34
N LEU A 57 11.88 -9.83 -2.23
CA LEU A 57 12.33 -10.35 -0.93
C LEU A 57 13.27 -9.39 -0.19
N ARG A 58 13.99 -8.51 -0.89
CA ARG A 58 14.81 -7.47 -0.26
C ARG A 58 13.92 -6.37 0.31
N ASN A 59 12.92 -5.93 -0.45
CA ASN A 59 11.94 -4.94 0.01
C ASN A 59 11.14 -5.45 1.19
N LEU A 60 10.74 -6.73 1.19
CA LEU A 60 10.14 -7.41 2.34
C LEU A 60 11.03 -7.26 3.59
N CYS A 61 12.31 -7.65 3.49
CA CYS A 61 13.24 -7.54 4.61
C CYS A 61 13.38 -6.10 5.08
N ASN A 62 13.56 -5.13 4.17
CA ASN A 62 13.70 -3.72 4.53
C ASN A 62 12.44 -3.19 5.24
N LYS A 63 11.24 -3.52 4.75
CA LYS A 63 9.97 -3.13 5.38
C LYS A 63 9.84 -3.71 6.78
N LEU A 64 10.23 -4.98 6.98
CA LEU A 64 10.21 -5.62 8.30
C LEU A 64 11.29 -5.07 9.25
N GLU A 65 12.49 -4.76 8.73
CA GLU A 65 13.57 -4.15 9.52
C GLU A 65 13.19 -2.74 9.99
N ASN A 66 12.48 -1.96 9.16
CA ASN A 66 11.98 -0.64 9.54
C ASN A 66 11.01 -0.69 10.73
N LEU A 67 10.29 -1.81 10.92
CA LEU A 67 9.41 -1.98 12.08
C LEU A 67 10.17 -2.10 13.40
N ILE A 68 11.45 -2.50 13.36
CA ILE A 68 12.29 -2.65 14.57
C ILE A 68 12.59 -1.27 15.16
N THR A 69 12.79 -0.26 14.31
CA THR A 69 13.12 1.11 14.72
C THR A 69 11.90 2.01 14.85
N ASP A 70 10.73 1.59 14.37
CA ASP A 70 9.50 2.39 14.41
C ASP A 70 8.97 2.52 15.84
N THR A 71 9.18 3.70 16.45
CA THR A 71 8.80 3.98 17.84
C THR A 71 7.28 3.96 18.08
N LYS A 72 6.46 3.87 17.02
CA LYS A 72 5.01 3.68 17.11
C LYS A 72 4.61 2.37 17.79
N TYR A 73 5.48 1.34 17.77
CA TYR A 73 5.20 0.05 18.39
C TYR A 73 5.93 -0.12 19.72
N PRO A 74 5.31 -0.77 20.73
CA PRO A 74 5.95 -1.04 22.02
C PRO A 74 7.30 -1.74 21.88
N ILE A 75 8.28 -1.30 22.68
CA ILE A 75 9.67 -1.80 22.58
C ILE A 75 9.78 -3.30 22.82
N HIS A 76 8.96 -3.87 23.70
CA HIS A 76 8.96 -5.30 23.99
C HIS A 76 8.52 -6.11 22.75
N LEU A 77 7.51 -5.65 22.00
CA LEU A 77 7.09 -6.29 20.74
C LEU A 77 8.11 -6.10 19.62
N ARG A 78 8.73 -4.93 19.52
CA ARG A 78 9.79 -4.68 18.51
C ARG A 78 11.01 -5.58 18.70
N LYS A 79 11.38 -5.85 19.96
CA LYS A 79 12.46 -6.80 20.29
C LYS A 79 12.15 -8.24 19.82
N LEU A 80 10.88 -8.61 19.68
CA LEU A 80 10.48 -9.90 19.12
C LEU A 80 10.73 -9.99 17.60
N VAL A 81 10.74 -8.86 16.87
CA VAL A 81 11.04 -8.81 15.44
C VAL A 81 12.56 -8.82 15.23
N THR A 82 13.18 -9.97 15.45
CA THR A 82 14.64 -10.10 15.29
C THR A 82 15.04 -10.29 13.83
N LYS A 83 16.27 -9.90 13.48
CA LYS A 83 16.86 -10.20 12.16
C LYS A 83 16.84 -11.70 11.84
N LYS A 84 16.97 -12.57 12.85
CA LYS A 84 16.85 -14.03 12.70
C LYS A 84 15.46 -14.40 12.17
N ARG A 85 14.39 -13.88 12.78
CA ARG A 85 13.00 -14.14 12.35
C ARG A 85 12.70 -13.57 10.96
N ILE A 86 13.18 -12.36 10.64
CA ILE A 86 13.05 -11.79 9.29
C ILE A 86 13.72 -12.68 8.24
N MET A 87 14.91 -13.19 8.54
CA MET A 87 15.61 -14.12 7.66
C MET A 87 14.92 -15.49 7.57
N THR A 88 14.27 -15.95 8.64
CA THR A 88 13.41 -17.14 8.62
C THR A 88 12.21 -16.93 7.70
N ILE A 89 11.51 -15.79 7.76
CA ILE A 89 10.41 -15.44 6.84
C ILE A 89 10.91 -15.52 5.39
N ARG A 90 12.02 -14.83 5.09
CA ARG A 90 12.59 -14.81 3.74
C ARG A 90 12.98 -16.20 3.26
N SER A 91 13.63 -17.01 4.10
CA SER A 91 14.07 -18.35 3.69
C SER A 91 12.88 -19.31 3.50
N THR A 92 11.84 -19.17 4.32
CA THR A 92 10.58 -19.93 4.21
C THR A 92 9.89 -19.61 2.90
N ILE A 93 9.71 -18.33 2.57
CA ILE A 93 9.12 -17.93 1.27
C ILE A 93 9.91 -18.51 0.10
N ARG A 94 11.25 -18.50 0.16
CA ARG A 94 12.08 -19.11 -0.90
C ARG A 94 11.87 -20.62 -1.05
N LYS A 95 11.63 -21.34 0.06
CA LYS A 95 11.30 -22.77 0.01
C LYS A 95 9.92 -22.99 -0.63
N CYS A 96 8.93 -22.18 -0.28
CA CYS A 96 7.61 -22.22 -0.91
C CYS A 96 7.72 -21.97 -2.42
N ILE A 97 8.40 -20.89 -2.82
CA ILE A 97 8.62 -20.56 -4.23
C ILE A 97 9.25 -21.74 -4.97
N LYS A 98 10.35 -22.29 -4.44
CA LYS A 98 11.04 -23.41 -5.08
C LYS A 98 10.13 -24.62 -5.30
N LYS A 99 9.33 -24.98 -4.30
CA LYS A 99 8.37 -26.09 -4.40
C LYS A 99 7.39 -25.89 -5.56
N TYR A 100 6.81 -24.69 -5.68
CA TYR A 100 5.79 -24.42 -6.69
C TYR A 100 6.36 -24.12 -8.07
N HIS A 101 7.60 -23.62 -8.14
CA HIS A 101 8.36 -23.50 -9.38
C HIS A 101 8.71 -24.88 -9.96
N ASP A 102 9.13 -25.82 -9.11
CA ASP A 102 9.53 -27.17 -9.52
C ASP A 102 8.32 -28.13 -9.71
N SER A 103 7.09 -27.62 -9.52
CA SER A 103 5.85 -28.39 -9.66
C SER A 103 5.43 -28.57 -11.12
N THR A 104 4.84 -29.71 -11.46
CA THR A 104 4.26 -29.99 -12.79
C THR A 104 2.81 -29.53 -12.93
N GLU A 105 2.22 -29.00 -11.86
CA GLU A 105 0.85 -28.48 -11.84
C GLU A 105 0.70 -27.18 -12.65
N THR A 106 -0.54 -26.77 -12.90
CA THR A 106 -0.82 -25.54 -13.64
C THR A 106 -0.29 -24.30 -12.91
N ILE A 107 0.13 -23.28 -13.67
CA ILE A 107 0.67 -22.03 -13.12
C ILE A 107 -0.33 -21.34 -12.18
N ASP A 108 -1.62 -21.42 -12.47
CA ASP A 108 -2.68 -20.81 -11.67
C ASP A 108 -2.88 -21.55 -10.34
N PHE A 109 -2.83 -22.89 -10.36
CA PHE A 109 -2.84 -23.71 -9.14
C PHE A 109 -1.62 -23.42 -8.26
N CYS A 110 -0.43 -23.40 -8.86
CA CYS A 110 0.82 -23.08 -8.17
C CYS A 110 0.79 -21.66 -7.58
N THR A 111 0.22 -20.70 -8.31
CA THR A 111 0.06 -19.31 -7.85
C THR A 111 -0.86 -19.23 -6.63
N HIS A 112 -2.02 -19.89 -6.67
CA HIS A 112 -2.96 -19.90 -5.55
C HIS A 112 -2.35 -20.55 -4.31
N LYS A 113 -1.69 -21.70 -4.49
CA LYS A 113 -1.08 -22.43 -3.37
C LYS A 113 0.12 -21.69 -2.78
N LEU A 114 0.94 -21.06 -3.63
CA LEU A 114 2.03 -20.21 -3.17
C LEU A 114 1.50 -19.00 -2.37
N PHE A 115 0.39 -18.40 -2.82
CA PHE A 115 -0.27 -17.30 -2.11
C PHE A 115 -0.65 -17.73 -0.69
N GLU A 116 -1.40 -18.81 -0.53
CA GLU A 116 -1.83 -19.36 0.77
C GLU A 116 -0.63 -19.64 1.68
N ASP A 117 0.41 -20.29 1.15
CA ASP A 117 1.58 -20.65 1.94
C ASP A 117 2.36 -19.41 2.39
N ILE A 118 2.52 -18.39 1.53
CA ILE A 118 3.19 -17.12 1.90
C ILE A 118 2.45 -16.43 3.04
N GLN A 119 1.11 -16.46 3.09
CA GLN A 119 0.36 -15.80 4.17
C GLN A 119 0.68 -16.34 5.56
N THR A 120 1.08 -17.61 5.66
CA THR A 120 1.33 -18.27 6.96
C THR A 120 2.79 -18.23 7.42
N VAL A 121 3.72 -17.72 6.61
CA VAL A 121 5.17 -17.80 6.92
C VAL A 121 5.60 -17.02 8.16
N HIS A 122 4.86 -15.98 8.55
CA HIS A 122 5.14 -15.27 9.80
C HIS A 122 4.84 -16.15 11.01
N LEU A 123 3.74 -16.90 11.01
CA LEU A 123 3.41 -17.82 12.10
C LEU A 123 4.59 -18.77 12.36
N HIS A 124 5.11 -19.39 11.29
CA HIS A 124 6.31 -20.24 11.34
C HIS A 124 7.52 -19.50 11.93
N ALA A 125 7.81 -18.29 11.47
CA ALA A 125 8.97 -17.53 11.92
C ALA A 125 8.88 -17.08 13.38
N PHE A 126 7.67 -16.93 13.91
CA PHE A 126 7.39 -16.59 15.30
C PHE A 126 7.12 -17.80 16.19
N GLY A 127 7.30 -19.03 15.68
CA GLY A 127 7.20 -20.27 16.48
C GLY A 127 5.80 -20.88 16.55
N ASN A 128 4.81 -20.31 15.86
CA ASN A 128 3.50 -20.93 15.72
C ASN A 128 3.52 -21.91 14.53
N HIS A 129 3.47 -23.20 14.84
CA HIS A 129 3.57 -24.28 13.86
C HIS A 129 2.24 -24.94 13.49
N THR A 130 1.10 -24.43 13.96
CA THR A 130 -0.25 -25.01 13.74
C THR A 130 -0.57 -25.29 12.27
N ASN A 131 -0.27 -24.35 11.38
CA ASN A 131 -0.55 -24.44 9.94
C ASN A 131 0.72 -24.63 9.08
N CYS A 132 1.83 -25.03 9.70
CA CYS A 132 3.08 -25.25 8.98
C CYS A 132 2.97 -26.43 8.01
N LYS A 133 3.58 -26.30 6.83
CA LYS A 133 3.63 -27.35 5.83
C LYS A 133 4.99 -28.06 5.84
N ASN A 134 4.99 -29.34 5.49
CA ASN A 134 6.18 -30.21 5.51
C ASN A 134 7.36 -29.72 4.65
N HIS A 135 7.10 -28.92 3.61
CA HIS A 135 8.13 -28.46 2.69
C HIS A 135 8.96 -27.28 3.21
N PHE A 136 8.56 -26.65 4.32
CA PHE A 136 9.35 -25.61 4.97
C PHE A 136 9.53 -25.76 6.48
N CYS A 137 8.78 -26.65 7.13
CA CYS A 137 8.84 -26.89 8.56
C CYS A 137 8.93 -28.39 8.87
N ASN A 138 9.77 -28.74 9.86
CA ASN A 138 9.96 -30.12 10.35
C ASN A 138 9.48 -30.28 11.81
N CYS A 139 8.93 -29.24 12.43
CA CYS A 139 8.53 -29.23 13.84
C CYS A 139 7.13 -29.81 14.01
N ARG A 140 6.95 -30.67 15.03
CA ARG A 140 5.66 -31.28 15.43
C ARG A 140 5.08 -30.71 16.73
N GLN A 141 5.74 -29.71 17.32
CA GLN A 141 5.32 -29.10 18.60
C GLN A 141 4.38 -27.92 18.36
N THR A 142 3.29 -27.86 19.11
CA THR A 142 2.20 -26.88 19.00
C THR A 142 2.14 -25.87 20.14
N GLU A 143 3.08 -25.90 21.08
CA GLU A 143 3.06 -24.98 22.21
C GLU A 143 3.62 -23.61 21.81
N THR A 144 2.72 -22.66 21.58
CA THR A 144 3.08 -21.24 21.56
C THR A 144 3.32 -20.79 23.00
N GLU A 145 4.54 -20.33 23.31
CA GLU A 145 4.82 -19.62 24.56
C GLU A 145 3.76 -18.53 24.81
N SER A 146 3.21 -18.46 26.02
CA SER A 146 2.21 -17.45 26.44
C SER A 146 2.58 -16.02 26.01
N VAL A 147 3.88 -15.69 26.03
CA VAL A 147 4.46 -14.40 25.63
C VAL A 147 4.21 -14.03 24.15
N LEU A 148 3.94 -15.00 23.27
CA LEU A 148 3.68 -14.78 21.85
C LEU A 148 2.20 -14.59 21.52
N ALA A 149 1.28 -14.95 22.41
CA ALA A 149 -0.15 -14.74 22.20
C ALA A 149 -0.45 -13.24 22.04
N ASP A 150 0.08 -12.42 22.94
CA ASP A 150 -0.03 -10.95 22.90
C ASP A 150 0.57 -10.35 21.61
N PHE A 151 1.64 -10.97 21.10
CA PHE A 151 2.25 -10.54 19.86
C PHE A 151 1.33 -10.78 18.66
N PHE A 152 0.71 -11.96 18.54
CA PHE A 152 -0.18 -12.26 17.41
C PHE A 152 -1.44 -11.40 17.38
N THR A 153 -1.90 -10.91 18.53
CA THR A 153 -3.00 -9.96 18.62
C THR A 153 -2.58 -8.50 18.42
N SER A 154 -1.28 -8.20 18.37
CA SER A 154 -0.78 -6.83 18.30
C SER A 154 -0.91 -6.18 16.92
N SER A 155 -1.00 -4.85 16.91
CA SER A 155 -0.95 -4.03 15.69
C SER A 155 0.37 -4.20 14.90
N LEU A 156 1.47 -4.52 15.60
CA LEU A 156 2.74 -4.84 14.96
C LEU A 156 2.65 -6.13 14.12
N CYS A 157 2.00 -7.16 14.65
CA CYS A 157 1.78 -8.40 13.90
C CYS A 157 0.85 -8.16 12.70
N GLN A 158 -0.23 -7.39 12.87
CA GLN A 158 -1.09 -6.99 11.74
C GLN A 158 -0.30 -6.27 10.64
N ARG A 159 0.61 -5.37 11.01
CA ARG A 159 1.48 -4.69 10.04
C ARG A 159 2.42 -5.67 9.31
N ILE A 160 2.96 -6.66 10.01
CA ILE A 160 3.76 -7.74 9.41
C ILE A 160 2.90 -8.54 8.43
N CYS A 161 1.67 -8.90 8.79
CA CYS A 161 0.72 -9.59 7.91
C CYS A 161 0.44 -8.78 6.64
N PHE A 162 0.25 -7.47 6.75
CA PHE A 162 0.07 -6.59 5.59
C PHE A 162 1.28 -6.62 4.64
N ILE A 163 2.49 -6.52 5.19
CA ILE A 163 3.72 -6.58 4.40
C ILE A 163 3.84 -7.94 3.70
N ILE A 164 3.48 -9.03 4.38
CA ILE A 164 3.51 -10.39 3.81
C ILE A 164 2.45 -10.58 2.74
N ASN A 165 1.22 -10.09 2.96
CA ASN A 165 0.14 -10.13 1.98
C ASN A 165 0.52 -9.37 0.70
N SER A 166 1.20 -8.23 0.82
CA SER A 166 1.75 -7.51 -0.33
C SER A 166 2.72 -8.39 -1.14
N ILE A 167 3.56 -9.21 -0.49
CA ILE A 167 4.42 -10.16 -1.18
C ILE A 167 3.63 -11.33 -1.77
N ALA A 168 2.63 -11.85 -1.04
CA ALA A 168 1.75 -12.91 -1.53
C ALA A 168 1.02 -12.49 -2.81
N GLY A 169 0.62 -11.21 -2.93
CA GLY A 169 0.02 -10.66 -4.16
C GLY A 169 0.89 -10.82 -5.41
N HIS A 170 2.22 -10.91 -5.25
CA HIS A 170 3.15 -11.16 -6.35
C HIS A 170 3.38 -12.65 -6.63
N SER A 171 2.56 -13.56 -6.10
CA SER A 171 2.75 -15.01 -6.24
C SER A 171 2.88 -15.45 -7.70
N ARG A 172 2.09 -14.89 -8.62
CA ARG A 172 2.18 -15.20 -10.06
C ARG A 172 3.59 -14.94 -10.62
N SER A 173 4.18 -13.80 -10.27
CA SER A 173 5.58 -13.48 -10.63
C SER A 173 6.57 -14.38 -9.89
N LEU A 174 6.33 -14.64 -8.61
CA LEU A 174 7.23 -15.42 -7.77
C LEU A 174 7.32 -16.89 -8.18
N VAL A 175 6.24 -17.50 -8.70
CA VAL A 175 6.27 -18.89 -9.21
C VAL A 175 7.29 -19.07 -10.33
N HIS A 176 7.58 -18.02 -11.11
CA HIS A 176 8.62 -18.09 -12.15
C HIS A 176 10.06 -18.13 -11.59
N ASP A 177 10.28 -17.78 -10.33
CA ASP A 177 11.56 -17.85 -9.62
C ASP A 177 12.75 -17.08 -10.28
N ILE A 178 12.45 -16.00 -11.01
CA ILE A 178 13.43 -15.25 -11.81
C ILE A 178 14.09 -14.11 -11.02
N ASP A 179 15.36 -13.78 -11.34
CA ASP A 179 16.02 -12.57 -10.88
C ASP A 179 16.82 -11.83 -11.98
N SER A 180 17.10 -10.54 -11.74
CA SER A 180 17.87 -9.65 -12.62
C SER A 180 19.39 -9.79 -12.48
N ASN A 181 19.90 -10.67 -11.60
CA ASN A 181 21.31 -10.67 -11.22
C ASN A 181 22.23 -10.94 -12.41
N ILE A 182 21.82 -11.82 -13.32
CA ILE A 182 22.64 -12.17 -14.49
C ILE A 182 22.85 -10.96 -15.40
N VAL A 183 21.80 -10.16 -15.58
CA VAL A 183 21.79 -8.92 -16.37
C VAL A 183 22.66 -7.88 -15.69
N GLU A 184 22.45 -7.62 -14.40
CA GLU A 184 23.28 -6.70 -13.60
C GLU A 184 24.77 -7.10 -13.63
N CYS A 185 25.06 -8.39 -13.47
CA CYS A 185 26.42 -8.91 -13.53
C CYS A 185 27.04 -8.69 -14.92
N PHE A 186 26.28 -8.92 -16.00
CA PHE A 186 26.75 -8.66 -17.36
C PHE A 186 27.00 -7.18 -17.62
N HIS A 187 26.05 -6.31 -17.27
CA HIS A 187 26.22 -4.85 -17.41
C HIS A 187 27.40 -4.33 -16.58
N SER A 188 27.72 -4.94 -15.44
CA SER A 188 28.93 -4.60 -14.69
C SER A 188 30.23 -4.91 -15.46
N VAL A 189 30.21 -5.93 -16.33
CA VAL A 189 31.34 -6.26 -17.22
C VAL A 189 31.39 -5.27 -18.38
N VAL A 190 30.24 -4.94 -18.97
CA VAL A 190 30.13 -3.91 -20.02
C VAL A 190 30.67 -2.58 -19.52
N ALA A 191 30.22 -2.10 -18.36
CA ALA A 191 30.68 -0.85 -17.76
C ALA A 191 32.20 -0.84 -17.57
N LYS A 192 32.80 -1.95 -17.11
CA LYS A 192 34.26 -2.07 -16.96
C LYS A 192 35.02 -1.99 -18.28
N LEU A 193 34.48 -2.57 -19.35
CA LEU A 193 35.13 -2.60 -20.67
C LEU A 193 34.90 -1.32 -21.47
N VAL A 194 33.78 -0.64 -21.25
CA VAL A 194 33.44 0.65 -21.87
C VAL A 194 34.11 1.83 -21.15
N GLY A 195 34.59 1.63 -19.91
CA GLY A 195 35.26 2.67 -19.11
C GLY A 195 34.32 3.43 -18.16
N GLY A 196 33.07 2.99 -18.02
CA GLY A 196 32.07 3.58 -17.15
C GLY A 196 31.78 5.05 -17.50
N LYS A 197 31.67 5.90 -16.48
CA LYS A 197 31.46 7.37 -16.63
C LYS A 197 32.75 8.16 -16.95
N ARG A 198 33.90 7.49 -17.12
CA ARG A 198 35.16 8.21 -17.43
C ARG A 198 35.26 8.51 -18.92
N VAL A 199 35.87 9.66 -19.25
CA VAL A 199 36.15 10.07 -20.63
C VAL A 199 36.94 8.96 -21.33
N ASN A 200 36.43 8.52 -22.48
CA ASN A 200 37.02 7.43 -23.24
C ASN A 200 38.17 7.96 -24.09
N TYR A 201 39.40 7.88 -23.56
CA TYR A 201 40.61 8.33 -24.26
C TYR A 201 41.05 7.40 -25.40
N SER A 202 40.37 6.26 -25.58
CA SER A 202 40.63 5.30 -26.66
C SER A 202 39.55 5.39 -27.73
N LEU A 203 39.71 6.34 -28.66
CA LEU A 203 38.82 6.56 -29.81
C LEU A 203 38.87 5.44 -30.87
N ARG A 204 39.63 4.35 -30.65
CA ARG A 204 39.70 3.23 -31.60
C ARG A 204 38.87 2.04 -31.14
N ARG A 205 37.99 1.59 -32.05
CA ARG A 205 36.96 0.52 -31.97
C ARG A 205 35.61 0.96 -31.36
N GLY A 206 34.53 0.57 -32.04
CA GLY A 206 33.16 0.95 -31.70
C GLY A 206 32.64 0.34 -30.39
N TYR A 207 31.58 0.94 -29.85
CA TYR A 207 30.85 0.43 -28.68
C TYR A 207 30.47 -1.04 -28.83
N GLN A 208 30.03 -1.44 -30.03
CA GLN A 208 29.66 -2.82 -30.37
C GLN A 208 30.78 -3.82 -30.07
N THR A 209 32.03 -3.53 -30.44
CA THR A 209 33.17 -4.41 -30.19
C THR A 209 33.42 -4.63 -28.69
N ARG A 210 33.19 -3.59 -27.88
CA ARG A 210 33.32 -3.69 -26.41
C ARG A 210 32.19 -4.50 -25.79
N CYS A 211 30.97 -4.38 -26.31
CA CYS A 211 29.83 -5.23 -25.92
C CYS A 211 30.10 -6.70 -26.28
N SER A 212 30.60 -7.01 -27.48
CA SER A 212 31.00 -8.37 -27.87
C SER A 212 32.12 -8.92 -26.98
N ALA A 213 33.13 -8.12 -26.66
CA ALA A 213 34.18 -8.51 -25.71
C ALA A 213 33.63 -8.77 -24.30
N SER A 214 32.61 -8.01 -23.89
CA SER A 214 31.92 -8.21 -22.61
C SER A 214 31.18 -9.54 -22.58
N ALA A 215 30.49 -9.90 -23.66
CA ALA A 215 29.79 -11.19 -23.79
C ALA A 215 30.76 -12.37 -23.65
N ILE A 216 31.90 -12.32 -24.37
CA ILE A 216 32.95 -13.34 -24.25
C ILE A 216 33.50 -13.40 -22.82
N THR A 217 33.75 -12.23 -22.20
CA THR A 217 34.26 -12.14 -20.83
C THR A 217 33.31 -12.77 -19.82
N PHE A 218 32.02 -12.49 -19.97
CA PHE A 218 30.96 -12.95 -19.09
C PHE A 218 30.77 -14.46 -19.18
N ASN A 219 30.63 -14.99 -20.40
CA ASN A 219 30.39 -16.41 -20.65
C ASN A 219 31.60 -17.29 -20.32
N THR A 220 32.81 -16.86 -20.70
CA THR A 220 34.03 -17.63 -20.37
C THR A 220 34.47 -17.44 -18.92
N LYS A 221 33.85 -16.46 -18.22
CA LYS A 221 34.32 -15.90 -16.96
C LYS A 221 35.78 -15.44 -17.03
N ARG A 222 36.46 -15.32 -18.18
CA ARG A 222 37.90 -14.97 -18.33
C ARG A 222 38.02 -13.55 -18.86
N LYS A 223 39.04 -12.78 -18.45
CA LYS A 223 39.38 -11.57 -19.20
C LYS A 223 39.91 -12.04 -20.57
N PRO A 224 39.30 -11.63 -21.71
CA PRO A 224 39.69 -12.15 -23.00
C PRO A 224 41.11 -11.74 -23.36
N THR A 225 41.67 -10.71 -22.74
CA THR A 225 42.93 -10.06 -23.11
C THR A 225 44.06 -11.01 -23.51
N THR A 226 44.32 -12.09 -22.79
CA THR A 226 45.41 -13.02 -23.14
C THR A 226 45.05 -13.97 -24.28
N ILE A 227 43.84 -14.53 -24.25
CA ILE A 227 43.36 -15.48 -25.26
C ILE A 227 43.12 -14.72 -26.57
N LEU A 228 42.40 -13.60 -26.50
CA LEU A 228 42.12 -12.71 -27.61
C LEU A 228 43.42 -12.15 -28.22
N TYR A 229 44.41 -11.75 -27.41
CA TYR A 229 45.72 -11.35 -27.93
C TYR A 229 46.42 -12.51 -28.62
N LYS A 230 46.44 -13.71 -28.01
CA LYS A 230 47.06 -14.90 -28.62
C LYS A 230 46.37 -15.30 -29.92
N THR A 231 45.05 -15.19 -30.00
CA THR A 231 44.25 -15.48 -31.19
C THR A 231 44.48 -14.44 -32.29
N ILE A 232 44.60 -13.15 -31.95
CA ILE A 232 44.82 -12.08 -32.93
C ILE A 232 46.28 -12.02 -33.42
N VAL A 233 47.24 -12.24 -32.52
CA VAL A 233 48.68 -12.02 -32.77
C VAL A 233 49.43 -13.33 -33.02
N GLY A 234 48.79 -14.49 -32.80
CA GLY A 234 49.41 -15.82 -32.91
C GLY A 234 50.43 -16.15 -31.80
N LYS A 235 50.73 -15.20 -30.91
CA LYS A 235 51.73 -15.34 -29.83
C LYS A 235 51.12 -14.98 -28.48
N SER A 236 51.51 -15.70 -27.42
CA SER A 236 51.09 -15.35 -26.06
C SER A 236 51.65 -13.98 -25.67
N PRO A 237 50.85 -13.10 -25.04
CA PRO A 237 51.33 -11.78 -24.63
C PRO A 237 52.43 -11.89 -23.56
N LYS A 238 53.51 -11.12 -23.72
CA LYS A 238 54.61 -11.03 -22.75
C LYS A 238 54.39 -9.87 -21.76
N GLY A 239 55.07 -9.93 -20.61
CA GLY A 239 55.08 -8.83 -19.63
C GLY A 239 53.81 -8.69 -18.78
N ARG A 240 53.43 -7.45 -18.45
CA ARG A 240 52.37 -7.12 -17.46
C ARG A 240 51.03 -7.83 -17.72
N MET A 241 50.68 -8.09 -18.98
CA MET A 241 49.42 -8.73 -19.35
C MET A 241 49.37 -10.22 -18.97
N SER A 242 50.47 -10.96 -19.18
CA SER A 242 50.63 -12.35 -18.70
C SER A 242 50.64 -12.41 -17.16
N THR A 243 51.32 -11.46 -16.51
CA THR A 243 51.36 -11.37 -15.04
C THR A 243 49.98 -11.12 -14.44
N LEU A 244 49.17 -10.23 -15.04
CA LEU A 244 47.79 -9.97 -14.66
C LEU A 244 46.93 -11.22 -14.81
N ASP A 245 47.05 -11.95 -15.91
CA ASP A 245 46.27 -13.14 -16.19
C ASP A 245 46.61 -14.29 -15.20
N ASN A 246 47.91 -14.45 -14.89
CA ASN A 246 48.37 -15.37 -13.85
C ASN A 246 47.90 -14.96 -12.44
N LYS A 247 47.90 -13.66 -12.12
CA LYS A 247 47.33 -13.14 -10.87
C LYS A 247 45.84 -13.48 -10.75
N TYR A 248 45.07 -13.33 -11.83
CA TYR A 248 43.65 -13.70 -11.83
C TYR A 248 43.42 -15.22 -11.76
N ARG A 249 44.27 -16.05 -12.37
CA ARG A 249 44.23 -17.52 -12.18
C ARG A 249 44.49 -17.91 -10.73
N LYS A 250 45.51 -17.31 -10.08
CA LYS A 250 45.81 -17.52 -8.66
C LYS A 250 44.64 -17.10 -7.75
N LEU A 251 44.04 -15.93 -8.00
CA LEU A 251 42.85 -15.45 -7.26
C LEU A 251 41.63 -16.38 -7.40
N ARG A 252 41.48 -17.11 -8.51
CA ARG A 252 40.41 -18.13 -8.65
C ARG A 252 40.70 -19.41 -7.88
N GLY A 253 41.96 -19.85 -7.84
CA GLY A 253 42.38 -20.98 -7.00
C GLY A 253 42.09 -20.69 -5.53
N LEU A 254 42.32 -19.46 -5.09
CA LEU A 254 41.99 -18.99 -3.73
C LEU A 254 40.47 -18.88 -3.49
N LYS A 255 39.69 -18.37 -4.45
CA LYS A 255 38.22 -18.29 -4.34
C LYS A 255 37.51 -19.66 -4.30
N LYS A 256 38.07 -20.70 -4.92
CA LYS A 256 37.55 -22.07 -4.78
C LYS A 256 37.78 -22.65 -3.36
N ARG A 257 38.74 -22.11 -2.60
CA ARG A 257 39.02 -22.50 -1.20
C ARG A 257 38.28 -21.66 -0.16
N ALA A 258 37.84 -20.45 -0.53
CA ALA A 258 37.17 -19.51 0.37
C ALA A 258 35.66 -19.47 0.11
N ASN A 259 34.95 -20.54 0.44
CA ASN A 259 33.55 -20.38 0.81
C ASN A 259 33.52 -19.83 2.25
N TYR A 260 32.75 -18.76 2.43
CA TYR A 260 32.35 -18.12 3.70
C TYR A 260 33.13 -16.86 4.16
N LYS A 261 32.62 -15.67 3.81
CA LYS A 261 32.22 -14.58 4.73
C LYS A 261 31.49 -13.46 3.95
N LYS A 262 30.41 -12.92 4.54
CA LYS A 262 29.50 -11.91 3.93
C LYS A 262 30.14 -10.52 3.84
N PRO A 263 29.76 -9.68 2.85
CA PRO A 263 30.15 -8.27 2.83
C PRO A 263 29.20 -7.39 3.68
N GLN A 264 29.80 -6.42 4.36
CA GLN A 264 29.14 -5.34 5.10
C GLN A 264 28.91 -4.17 4.12
N LYS A 265 27.69 -3.64 4.04
CA LYS A 265 27.35 -2.46 3.22
C LYS A 265 27.38 -1.20 4.09
N THR A 266 28.01 -0.14 3.61
CA THR A 266 27.78 1.24 4.06
C THR A 266 26.64 1.86 3.24
N CYS A 267 25.88 2.70 3.92
CA CYS A 267 24.73 3.46 3.44
C CYS A 267 25.18 4.77 2.79
N ASP A 268 24.62 5.09 1.62
CA ASP A 268 24.53 6.46 1.13
C ASP A 268 23.05 6.79 0.89
N ALA A 269 22.72 8.05 1.15
CA ALA A 269 21.38 8.60 1.29
C ALA A 269 20.54 8.56 -0.01
N ILE A 270 19.24 8.33 0.16
CA ILE A 270 18.22 8.40 -0.89
C ILE A 270 17.89 9.87 -1.14
N THR A 271 18.09 10.34 -2.37
CA THR A 271 17.48 11.58 -2.88
C THR A 271 16.22 11.22 -3.67
N GLN A 272 15.21 12.09 -3.54
CA GLN A 272 13.82 11.90 -4.00
C GLN A 272 13.69 11.67 -5.52
N ASN A 273 12.86 10.69 -5.87
CA ASN A 273 12.35 10.48 -7.23
C ASN A 273 11.28 11.53 -7.57
N LYS A 274 11.46 12.21 -8.71
CA LYS A 274 10.38 12.86 -9.47
C LYS A 274 10.43 12.25 -10.85
N ASP A 275 9.45 11.42 -11.19
CA ASP A 275 8.93 11.17 -12.54
C ASP A 275 8.02 9.92 -12.50
N TYR A 276 6.73 10.15 -12.22
CA TYR A 276 5.67 9.18 -12.49
C TYR A 276 4.73 9.81 -13.52
N GLY A 277 4.56 9.15 -14.67
CA GLY A 277 3.79 9.62 -15.81
C GLY A 277 2.27 9.52 -15.64
N GLU A 278 1.54 10.23 -16.50
CA GLU A 278 0.13 10.59 -16.36
C GLU A 278 -0.91 9.48 -16.68
N GLN A 279 -0.51 8.21 -16.82
CA GLN A 279 -1.37 7.12 -17.35
C GLN A 279 -1.36 5.82 -16.51
N SER A 280 -1.09 5.87 -15.20
CA SER A 280 -1.03 4.69 -14.30
C SER A 280 -2.40 4.21 -13.75
N SER A 281 -3.43 4.11 -14.61
CA SER A 281 -4.84 4.01 -14.17
C SER A 281 -5.53 2.65 -14.36
N LYS A 282 -4.82 1.57 -14.71
CA LYS A 282 -5.36 0.19 -14.69
C LYS A 282 -4.63 -0.67 -13.65
N PRO A 283 -5.33 -1.55 -12.90
CA PRO A 283 -4.67 -2.46 -11.97
C PRO A 283 -3.89 -3.53 -12.76
N ASP A 284 -2.71 -3.90 -12.28
CA ASP A 284 -1.78 -4.88 -12.93
C ASP A 284 -2.31 -6.34 -12.85
N VAL A 285 -3.55 -6.56 -12.40
CA VAL A 285 -4.12 -7.85 -12.02
C VAL A 285 -5.36 -8.17 -12.87
N SER A 286 -5.53 -9.41 -13.32
CA SER A 286 -6.72 -9.85 -14.07
C SER A 286 -8.01 -9.62 -13.29
N ASP A 287 -9.11 -9.27 -13.98
CA ASP A 287 -10.39 -8.91 -13.37
C ASP A 287 -10.95 -9.99 -12.43
N ASP A 288 -10.75 -11.28 -12.73
CA ASP A 288 -11.22 -12.39 -11.88
C ASP A 288 -10.47 -12.45 -10.53
N VAL A 289 -9.15 -12.26 -10.55
CA VAL A 289 -8.32 -12.21 -9.34
C VAL A 289 -8.63 -10.94 -8.54
N LEU A 290 -8.85 -9.81 -9.20
CA LEU A 290 -9.27 -8.58 -8.53
C LEU A 290 -10.63 -8.77 -7.84
N ASN A 291 -11.60 -9.41 -8.50
CA ASN A 291 -12.90 -9.71 -7.91
C ASN A 291 -12.80 -10.67 -6.72
N LEU A 292 -11.90 -11.66 -6.76
CA LEU A 292 -11.62 -12.53 -5.62
C LEU A 292 -10.99 -11.74 -4.47
N MET A 293 -9.98 -10.91 -4.73
CA MET A 293 -9.35 -10.03 -3.74
C MET A 293 -10.36 -9.09 -3.09
N LYS A 294 -11.28 -8.50 -3.87
CA LYS A 294 -12.38 -7.67 -3.38
C LYS A 294 -13.26 -8.45 -2.39
N LYS A 295 -13.68 -9.66 -2.75
CA LYS A 295 -14.51 -10.52 -1.88
C LYS A 295 -13.79 -10.88 -0.58
N THR A 296 -12.53 -11.31 -0.67
CA THR A 296 -11.72 -11.65 0.50
C THR A 296 -11.53 -10.46 1.42
N PHE A 297 -11.23 -9.28 0.87
CA PHE A 297 -11.05 -8.05 1.67
C PHE A 297 -12.34 -7.65 2.41
N ILE A 298 -13.48 -7.67 1.74
CA ILE A 298 -14.77 -7.39 2.39
C ILE A 298 -15.06 -8.42 3.49
N SER A 299 -14.70 -9.69 3.29
CA SER A 299 -14.85 -10.71 4.33
C SER A 299 -13.98 -10.44 5.56
N THR A 300 -12.76 -9.92 5.39
CA THR A 300 -11.89 -9.54 6.52
C THR A 300 -12.36 -8.32 7.29
N LEU A 301 -13.19 -7.47 6.67
CA LEU A 301 -13.82 -6.35 7.35
C LEU A 301 -15.03 -6.76 8.20
N LYS A 302 -15.61 -7.96 7.99
CA LYS A 302 -16.68 -8.45 8.84
C LYS A 302 -16.13 -8.72 10.24
N LYS A 303 -16.78 -8.12 11.24
CA LYS A 303 -16.40 -8.20 12.65
C LYS A 303 -17.57 -8.71 13.48
N SER A 304 -17.27 -9.51 14.50
CA SER A 304 -18.27 -9.89 15.50
C SER A 304 -18.75 -8.65 16.27
N GLU A 305 -19.85 -8.78 17.00
CA GLU A 305 -20.34 -7.70 17.86
C GLU A 305 -19.34 -7.34 18.97
N GLU A 306 -18.69 -8.34 19.55
CA GLU A 306 -17.65 -8.18 20.56
C GLU A 306 -16.43 -7.42 19.99
N GLU A 307 -15.98 -7.77 18.78
CA GLU A 307 -14.88 -7.07 18.11
C GLU A 307 -15.22 -5.61 17.82
N ARG A 308 -16.44 -5.34 17.36
CA ARG A 308 -16.90 -3.96 17.07
C ARG A 308 -16.95 -3.12 18.34
N THR A 309 -17.48 -3.69 19.43
CA THR A 309 -17.52 -3.04 20.74
C THR A 309 -16.11 -2.76 21.27
N ARG A 310 -15.16 -3.68 21.07
CA ARG A 310 -13.77 -3.48 21.45
C ARG A 310 -13.10 -2.37 20.62
N ILE A 311 -13.33 -2.35 19.30
CA ILE A 311 -12.79 -1.33 18.39
C ILE A 311 -13.28 0.06 18.81
N GLU A 312 -14.58 0.20 19.08
CA GLU A 312 -15.16 1.45 19.54
C GLU A 312 -14.42 1.94 20.80
N ARG A 313 -14.30 1.09 21.83
CA ARG A 313 -13.61 1.45 23.08
C ARG A 313 -12.14 1.80 22.91
N GLN A 314 -11.41 1.08 22.04
CA GLN A 314 -9.98 1.34 21.78
C GLN A 314 -9.75 2.62 20.96
N THR A 315 -10.78 3.13 20.30
CA THR A 315 -10.69 4.27 19.39
C THR A 315 -11.41 5.51 19.91
N ILE A 316 -11.79 5.54 21.20
CA ILE A 316 -12.42 6.69 21.88
C ILE A 316 -11.60 7.98 21.75
N LEU A 317 -10.26 7.88 21.66
CA LEU A 317 -9.37 9.04 21.47
C LEU A 317 -9.32 9.56 20.02
N GLN A 318 -10.11 8.96 19.12
CA GLN A 318 -10.35 9.40 17.73
C GLN A 318 -9.07 9.82 16.98
N SER A 319 -8.90 11.11 16.67
CA SER A 319 -7.77 11.61 15.89
C SER A 319 -6.40 11.38 16.52
N GLU A 320 -6.36 11.18 17.85
CA GLU A 320 -5.16 10.86 18.61
C GLU A 320 -4.90 9.34 18.64
N SER A 321 -5.88 8.51 18.26
CA SER A 321 -5.75 7.06 18.13
C SER A 321 -5.21 6.66 16.75
N SER A 322 -4.05 6.02 16.72
CA SER A 322 -3.48 5.46 15.49
C SER A 322 -4.37 4.36 14.91
N GLU A 323 -5.01 3.56 15.77
CA GLU A 323 -5.92 2.50 15.38
C GLU A 323 -7.18 3.06 14.69
N TRP A 324 -7.74 4.15 15.22
CA TRP A 324 -8.85 4.87 14.60
C TRP A 324 -8.46 5.36 13.20
N LEU A 325 -7.24 5.88 13.03
CA LEU A 325 -6.75 6.36 11.74
C LEU A 325 -6.58 5.25 10.70
N GLU A 326 -6.00 4.11 11.09
CA GLU A 326 -5.79 2.99 10.17
C GLU A 326 -7.12 2.35 9.76
N LEU A 327 -8.03 2.10 10.71
CA LEU A 327 -9.34 1.54 10.41
C LEU A 327 -10.10 2.43 9.42
N ARG A 328 -10.07 3.76 9.61
CA ARG A 328 -10.72 4.71 8.70
C ARG A 328 -10.13 4.79 7.30
N ARG A 329 -8.91 4.32 7.05
CA ARG A 329 -8.37 4.19 5.68
C ARG A 329 -8.99 3.03 4.92
N SER A 330 -9.44 2.01 5.63
CA SER A 330 -10.09 0.83 5.05
C SER A 330 -11.60 0.99 4.86
N LEU A 331 -12.20 2.00 5.51
CA LEU A 331 -13.64 2.22 5.56
C LEU A 331 -14.04 3.51 4.81
N LEU A 332 -15.25 3.51 4.27
CA LEU A 332 -15.92 4.74 3.87
C LEU A 332 -16.64 5.32 5.09
N THR A 333 -16.21 6.51 5.54
CA THR A 333 -16.70 7.12 6.79
C THR A 333 -17.85 8.10 6.56
N ALA A 334 -18.79 8.17 7.50
CA ALA A 334 -20.00 9.00 7.41
C ALA A 334 -19.78 10.46 7.02
N SER A 335 -18.71 11.10 7.51
CA SER A 335 -18.34 12.48 7.17
C SER A 335 -18.08 12.73 5.66
N ASN A 336 -17.90 11.68 4.87
CA ASN A 336 -17.71 11.76 3.42
C ASN A 336 -18.93 11.31 2.62
N PHE A 337 -19.99 10.79 3.26
CA PHE A 337 -21.17 10.26 2.57
C PHE A 337 -21.84 11.34 1.72
N GLY A 338 -22.05 12.53 2.28
CA GLY A 338 -22.67 13.64 1.53
C GLY A 338 -21.90 14.03 0.26
N LYS A 339 -20.56 13.96 0.29
CA LYS A 339 -19.73 14.22 -0.90
C LYS A 339 -19.91 13.13 -1.96
N VAL A 340 -19.95 11.87 -1.55
CA VAL A 340 -20.14 10.71 -2.43
C VAL A 340 -21.53 10.70 -3.06
N ILE A 341 -22.58 10.91 -2.26
CA ILE A 341 -23.98 10.86 -2.72
C ILE A 341 -24.28 11.95 -3.75
N LYS A 342 -23.66 13.11 -3.59
CA LYS A 342 -23.81 14.28 -4.46
C LYS A 342 -22.74 14.37 -5.55
N MET A 343 -21.83 13.41 -5.62
CA MET A 343 -20.83 13.34 -6.68
C MET A 343 -21.53 13.18 -8.02
N ARG A 344 -21.16 14.02 -8.99
CA ARG A 344 -21.69 13.89 -10.34
C ARG A 344 -20.96 12.77 -11.08
N PRO A 345 -21.63 12.02 -11.99
CA PRO A 345 -21.03 10.86 -12.66
C PRO A 345 -19.81 11.21 -13.53
N ASP A 346 -19.74 12.44 -14.03
CA ASP A 346 -18.71 13.00 -14.91
C ASP A 346 -17.44 13.45 -14.15
N ILE A 347 -17.50 13.58 -12.83
CA ILE A 347 -16.37 14.02 -12.01
C ILE A 347 -15.56 12.80 -11.55
N SER A 348 -14.25 12.82 -11.81
CA SER A 348 -13.34 11.77 -11.37
C SER A 348 -13.35 11.59 -9.85
N CYS A 349 -13.50 10.33 -9.39
CA CYS A 349 -13.43 9.99 -7.97
C CYS A 349 -12.01 10.04 -7.39
N ALA A 350 -10.97 10.18 -8.22
CA ALA A 350 -9.56 10.07 -7.82
C ALA A 350 -9.16 11.01 -6.68
N ASN A 351 -9.60 12.28 -6.69
CA ASN A 351 -9.26 13.22 -5.63
C ASN A 351 -9.87 12.85 -4.27
N ILE A 352 -11.11 12.35 -4.25
CA ILE A 352 -11.77 11.93 -3.02
C ILE A 352 -11.10 10.65 -2.50
N VAL A 353 -10.86 9.67 -3.38
CA VAL A 353 -10.13 8.44 -3.03
C VAL A 353 -8.75 8.77 -2.47
N LYS A 354 -8.02 9.70 -3.11
CA LYS A 354 -6.70 10.13 -2.67
C LYS A 354 -6.72 10.74 -1.27
N GLN A 355 -7.73 11.58 -0.97
CA GLN A 355 -7.93 12.16 0.36
C GLN A 355 -8.26 11.11 1.42
N LEU A 356 -9.06 10.08 1.06
CA LEU A 356 -9.51 9.05 1.99
C LEU A 356 -8.42 8.02 2.30
N VAL A 357 -7.75 7.49 1.27
CA VAL A 357 -6.79 6.39 1.40
C VAL A 357 -5.42 6.88 1.89
N TYR A 358 -4.93 7.99 1.35
CA TYR A 358 -3.55 8.47 1.61
C TYR A 358 -3.47 9.61 2.63
N LYS A 359 -4.62 10.12 3.09
CA LYS A 359 -4.75 11.17 4.11
C LYS A 359 -3.74 12.31 3.90
N ILE A 360 -3.97 13.13 2.88
CA ILE A 360 -3.25 14.39 2.72
C ILE A 360 -3.65 15.29 3.90
N ASN A 361 -2.70 15.67 4.76
CA ASN A 361 -2.93 16.69 5.79
C ASN A 361 -3.21 18.02 5.08
N ILE A 362 -4.49 18.33 4.90
CA ILE A 362 -4.95 19.64 4.48
C ILE A 362 -5.32 20.37 5.78
N ASP A 363 -4.35 21.08 6.36
CA ASP A 363 -4.60 21.98 7.50
C ASP A 363 -5.26 23.26 6.99
N ALA A 364 -6.53 23.14 6.61
CA ALA A 364 -7.34 24.29 6.28
C ALA A 364 -7.80 25.00 7.55
N VAL A 365 -7.77 26.34 7.55
CA VAL A 365 -8.18 27.20 8.68
C VAL A 365 -9.53 26.80 9.31
N PRO A 366 -10.59 26.43 8.55
CA PRO A 366 -11.84 25.99 9.15
C PRO A 366 -11.75 24.68 9.94
N MET A 367 -10.84 23.76 9.56
CA MET A 367 -10.64 22.49 10.25
C MET A 367 -9.88 22.68 11.56
N GLN A 368 -8.92 23.60 11.60
CA GLN A 368 -8.22 23.96 12.83
C GLN A 368 -9.17 24.60 13.84
N HIS A 369 -10.00 25.56 13.39
CA HIS A 369 -11.06 26.16 14.20
C HIS A 369 -12.02 25.10 14.76
N GLY A 370 -12.45 24.14 13.92
CA GLY A 370 -13.28 23.02 14.37
C GLY A 370 -12.65 22.25 15.54
N ARG A 371 -11.40 21.79 15.38
CA ARG A 371 -10.68 21.00 16.40
C ARG A 371 -10.47 21.76 17.70
N GLU A 372 -10.22 23.05 17.63
CA GLU A 372 -9.95 23.90 18.79
C GLU A 372 -11.20 24.09 19.66
N TYR A 373 -12.37 24.30 19.04
CA TYR A 373 -13.60 24.65 19.74
C TYR A 373 -14.56 23.48 19.95
N GLU A 374 -14.31 22.30 19.36
CA GLU A 374 -15.19 21.12 19.50
C GLU A 374 -15.42 20.73 20.97
N LYS A 375 -14.35 20.63 21.77
CA LYS A 375 -14.46 20.27 23.20
C LYS A 375 -15.26 21.32 23.99
N LYS A 376 -15.04 22.61 23.72
CA LYS A 376 -15.80 23.71 24.33
C LYS A 376 -17.27 23.65 23.95
N ALA A 377 -17.56 23.41 22.67
CA ALA A 377 -18.92 23.31 22.16
C ALA A 377 -19.69 22.12 22.75
N LEU A 378 -19.04 20.97 22.93
CA LEU A 378 -19.62 19.80 23.61
C LEU A 378 -19.91 20.08 25.09
N GLN A 379 -18.99 20.74 25.81
CA GLN A 379 -19.21 21.13 27.21
C GLN A 379 -20.38 22.11 27.36
N GLN A 380 -20.47 23.08 26.47
CA GLN A 380 -21.57 24.04 26.46
C GLN A 380 -22.90 23.36 26.11
N LEU A 381 -22.90 22.42 25.15
CA LEU A 381 -24.08 21.62 24.82
C LEU A 381 -24.55 20.75 25.99
N SER A 382 -23.61 20.08 26.67
CA SER A 382 -23.90 19.27 27.86
C SER A 382 -24.56 20.09 28.97
N THR A 383 -24.07 21.31 29.22
CA THR A 383 -24.67 22.25 30.18
C THR A 383 -26.04 22.76 29.70
N GLN A 384 -26.17 23.14 28.43
CA GLN A 384 -27.39 23.72 27.86
C GLN A 384 -28.56 22.73 27.88
N GLU A 385 -28.32 21.48 27.47
CA GLU A 385 -29.36 20.45 27.36
C GLU A 385 -29.47 19.61 28.64
N ALA A 386 -28.63 19.88 29.65
CA ALA A 386 -28.54 19.13 30.90
C ALA A 386 -28.35 17.61 30.69
N VAL A 387 -27.45 17.24 29.78
CA VAL A 387 -27.15 15.85 29.39
C VAL A 387 -25.68 15.52 29.61
N ASP A 388 -25.40 14.28 30.00
CA ASP A 388 -24.03 13.75 30.04
C ASP A 388 -23.63 13.27 28.64
N ILE A 389 -22.59 13.88 28.05
CA ILE A 389 -22.09 13.53 26.71
C ILE A 389 -20.81 12.74 26.88
N ARG A 390 -20.90 11.44 26.62
CA ARG A 390 -19.77 10.52 26.70
C ARG A 390 -19.01 10.49 25.37
N PRO A 391 -17.67 10.44 25.40
CA PRO A 391 -16.90 10.27 24.18
C PRO A 391 -17.11 8.87 23.60
N CYS A 392 -16.96 8.74 22.30
CA CYS A 392 -17.09 7.46 21.61
C CYS A 392 -16.04 7.31 20.51
N GLY A 393 -15.76 6.06 20.15
CA GLY A 393 -14.84 5.71 19.09
C GLY A 393 -15.49 5.43 17.75
N LEU A 394 -14.83 4.58 16.97
CA LEU A 394 -15.25 4.18 15.64
C LEU A 394 -16.28 3.04 15.71
N TYR A 395 -17.44 3.27 15.12
CA TYR A 395 -18.44 2.27 14.82
C TYR A 395 -18.24 1.73 13.40
N ILE A 396 -18.40 0.42 13.24
CA ILE A 396 -18.39 -0.29 11.96
C ILE A 396 -19.76 -0.93 11.76
N ASP A 397 -20.33 -0.75 10.57
CA ASP A 397 -21.68 -1.24 10.30
C ASP A 397 -21.74 -2.79 10.30
N PRO A 398 -22.74 -3.41 10.97
CA PRO A 398 -22.90 -4.87 11.01
C PRO A 398 -23.10 -5.53 9.64
N GLU A 399 -23.86 -4.89 8.76
CA GLU A 399 -24.35 -5.46 7.51
C GLU A 399 -23.44 -5.08 6.33
N ILE A 400 -22.90 -3.87 6.38
CA ILE A 400 -22.07 -3.25 5.35
C ILE A 400 -20.69 -2.93 5.96
N PRO A 401 -19.81 -3.93 6.11
CA PRO A 401 -18.61 -3.85 6.96
C PRO A 401 -17.55 -2.85 6.49
N TYR A 402 -17.72 -2.26 5.31
CA TYR A 402 -16.89 -1.20 4.78
C TYR A 402 -17.40 0.21 5.09
N LEU A 403 -18.54 0.35 5.77
CA LEU A 403 -19.03 1.64 6.27
C LEU A 403 -18.63 1.83 7.73
N GLY A 404 -18.20 3.04 8.06
CA GLY A 404 -17.85 3.41 9.42
C GLY A 404 -18.33 4.80 9.82
N ALA A 405 -18.46 5.03 11.12
CA ALA A 405 -18.91 6.30 11.67
C ALA A 405 -18.23 6.58 13.01
N THR A 406 -18.00 7.85 13.29
CA THR A 406 -17.55 8.33 14.60
C THR A 406 -18.40 9.56 14.89
N PRO A 407 -19.40 9.45 15.78
CA PRO A 407 -20.08 10.61 16.34
C PRO A 407 -19.14 11.46 17.20
N ASP A 408 -19.50 12.72 17.43
CA ASP A 408 -18.74 13.60 18.32
C ASP A 408 -18.99 13.26 19.79
N GLY A 409 -20.12 12.61 20.10
CA GLY A 409 -20.42 12.06 21.43
C GLY A 409 -21.67 11.19 21.46
N ILE A 410 -21.93 10.57 22.61
CA ILE A 410 -23.10 9.74 22.87
C ILE A 410 -23.71 10.16 24.21
N ILE A 411 -25.02 10.37 24.22
CA ILE A 411 -25.76 10.65 25.45
C ILE A 411 -26.18 9.32 26.07
N ASP A 412 -26.96 8.53 25.35
CA ASP A 412 -27.57 7.28 25.82
C ASP A 412 -27.53 6.15 24.78
N GLU A 413 -28.31 5.10 25.00
CA GLU A 413 -28.37 3.96 24.10
C GLU A 413 -29.04 4.25 22.75
N GLU A 414 -29.72 5.39 22.58
CA GLU A 414 -30.48 5.74 21.38
C GLU A 414 -30.00 7.03 20.72
N THR A 415 -29.19 7.83 21.41
CA THR A 415 -28.91 9.23 21.06
C THR A 415 -27.41 9.50 20.88
N ILE A 416 -27.05 9.93 19.67
CA ILE A 416 -25.71 10.43 19.35
C ILE A 416 -25.68 11.95 19.29
N VAL A 417 -24.48 12.53 19.34
CA VAL A 417 -24.24 13.96 19.24
C VAL A 417 -23.32 14.24 18.06
N GLU A 418 -23.65 15.28 17.30
CA GLU A 418 -22.82 15.82 16.23
C GLU A 418 -22.79 17.34 16.36
N VAL A 419 -21.59 17.91 16.52
CA VAL A 419 -21.36 19.34 16.70
C VAL A 419 -20.60 19.90 15.51
N LYS A 420 -20.99 21.08 15.04
CA LYS A 420 -20.27 21.80 13.98
C LYS A 420 -19.92 23.20 14.45
N CYS A 421 -18.65 23.59 14.28
CA CYS A 421 -18.12 24.91 14.63
C CYS A 421 -17.72 25.69 13.36
N PRO A 422 -18.67 26.12 12.50
CA PRO A 422 -18.35 26.82 11.26
C PRO A 422 -17.77 28.21 11.54
N ILE A 423 -16.54 28.46 11.10
CA ILE A 423 -15.82 29.73 11.30
C ILE A 423 -16.59 30.97 10.83
N THR A 424 -17.42 30.83 9.78
CA THR A 424 -18.23 31.95 9.28
C THR A 424 -19.32 32.33 10.27
N ALA A 425 -20.01 31.35 10.87
CA ALA A 425 -21.02 31.64 11.88
C ALA A 425 -20.38 32.25 13.14
N PHE A 426 -19.16 31.84 13.49
CA PHE A 426 -18.41 32.45 14.59
C PHE A 426 -18.07 33.93 14.33
N LYS A 427 -17.72 34.28 13.09
CA LYS A 427 -17.33 35.66 12.73
C LYS A 427 -18.50 36.62 12.52
N THR A 428 -19.59 36.15 11.90
CA THR A 428 -20.71 37.01 11.47
C THR A 428 -22.01 36.74 12.23
N GLY A 429 -22.02 35.78 13.15
CA GLY A 429 -23.24 35.25 13.74
C GLY A 429 -23.98 34.26 12.83
N LEU A 430 -24.80 33.41 13.44
CA LEU A 430 -25.47 32.31 12.76
C LEU A 430 -26.56 32.76 11.79
N GLU A 431 -27.38 33.74 12.16
CA GLU A 431 -28.49 34.21 11.33
C GLU A 431 -28.02 34.87 10.03
N GLU A 432 -26.97 35.68 10.11
CA GLU A 432 -26.35 36.31 8.95
C GLU A 432 -25.69 35.25 8.06
N ALA A 433 -25.02 34.26 8.65
CA ALA A 433 -24.40 33.16 7.92
C ALA A 433 -25.43 32.27 7.18
N ILE A 434 -26.61 32.03 7.77
CA ILE A 434 -27.72 31.33 7.13
C ILE A 434 -28.29 32.19 5.99
N THR A 435 -28.55 33.48 6.24
CA THR A 435 -29.17 34.39 5.26
C THR A 435 -28.26 34.61 4.05
N LYS A 436 -26.95 34.74 4.26
CA LYS A 436 -25.93 34.83 3.18
C LYS A 436 -25.61 33.49 2.51
N LYS A 437 -26.34 32.41 2.85
CA LYS A 437 -26.14 31.06 2.33
C LYS A 437 -24.71 30.53 2.51
N LYS A 438 -24.04 30.93 3.61
CA LYS A 438 -22.72 30.43 4.02
C LYS A 438 -22.85 29.18 4.90
N VAL A 439 -23.94 29.07 5.67
CA VAL A 439 -24.35 27.85 6.38
C VAL A 439 -25.69 27.38 5.82
N ASN A 440 -25.64 26.46 4.85
CA ASN A 440 -26.82 26.00 4.09
C ASN A 440 -27.49 24.75 4.67
N PHE A 441 -27.35 24.56 5.98
CA PHE A 441 -27.99 23.46 6.67
C PHE A 441 -29.46 23.73 6.96
N TRP A 442 -29.81 24.98 7.28
CA TRP A 442 -31.20 25.44 7.37
C TRP A 442 -31.59 26.27 6.14
N ILE A 443 -32.82 26.09 5.69
CA ILE A 443 -33.42 26.84 4.58
C ILE A 443 -34.67 27.53 5.12
N LYS A 444 -34.80 28.84 4.85
CA LYS A 444 -36.03 29.58 5.14
C LYS A 444 -37.10 29.19 4.12
N ASP A 445 -38.28 28.79 4.59
CA ASP A 445 -39.44 28.60 3.73
C ASP A 445 -40.04 29.96 3.29
N LYS A 446 -41.12 29.92 2.50
CA LYS A 446 -41.81 31.14 2.03
C LYS A 446 -42.43 31.96 3.16
N LEU A 447 -42.62 31.37 4.34
CA LEU A 447 -43.20 31.98 5.54
C LEU A 447 -42.12 32.48 6.52
N GLY A 448 -40.83 32.24 6.21
CA GLY A 448 -39.69 32.65 7.03
C GLY A 448 -39.22 31.59 8.04
N ASN A 449 -39.87 30.43 8.15
CA ASN A 449 -39.49 29.38 9.10
C ASN A 449 -38.26 28.62 8.60
N LEU A 450 -37.37 28.24 9.53
CA LEU A 450 -36.17 27.48 9.23
C LEU A 450 -36.47 25.97 9.18
N ASN A 451 -36.24 25.36 8.02
CA ASN A 451 -36.35 23.92 7.82
C ASN A 451 -34.99 23.29 7.53
N ILE A 452 -34.78 22.04 7.95
CA ILE A 452 -33.53 21.31 7.71
C ILE A 452 -33.41 20.93 6.22
N ASN A 453 -32.26 21.25 5.63
CA ASN A 453 -31.91 20.85 4.28
C ASN A 453 -31.50 19.37 4.23
N LYS A 454 -32.45 18.50 3.91
CA LYS A 454 -32.22 17.05 3.76
C LYS A 454 -31.23 16.68 2.63
N ASN A 455 -30.84 17.62 1.77
CA ASN A 455 -29.81 17.42 0.73
C ASN A 455 -28.43 18.03 1.10
N HIS A 456 -28.25 18.38 2.38
CA HIS A 456 -26.98 18.91 2.89
C HIS A 456 -25.98 17.80 3.25
N ASN A 457 -24.69 18.09 3.15
CA ASN A 457 -23.65 17.11 3.45
C ASN A 457 -23.69 16.64 4.91
N TRP A 458 -23.96 17.57 5.85
CA TRP A 458 -24.12 17.25 7.27
C TRP A 458 -25.34 16.36 7.53
N PHE A 459 -26.44 16.54 6.79
CA PHE A 459 -27.61 15.67 6.94
C PHE A 459 -27.27 14.22 6.55
N TYR A 460 -26.62 14.02 5.40
CA TYR A 460 -26.16 12.69 5.00
C TYR A 460 -25.11 12.09 5.94
N GLN A 461 -24.27 12.93 6.56
CA GLN A 461 -23.34 12.48 7.59
C GLN A 461 -24.09 11.95 8.82
N VAL A 462 -25.05 12.72 9.35
CA VAL A 462 -25.85 12.32 10.52
C VAL A 462 -26.67 11.07 10.23
N GLN A 463 -27.37 11.01 9.10
CA GLN A 463 -28.11 9.80 8.71
C GLN A 463 -27.18 8.57 8.57
N GLY A 464 -25.97 8.77 8.04
CA GLY A 464 -24.94 7.75 8.00
C GLY A 464 -24.49 7.29 9.38
N GLN A 465 -24.26 8.22 10.31
CA GLN A 465 -23.90 7.89 11.70
C GLN A 465 -25.02 7.11 12.40
N LEU A 466 -26.28 7.54 12.25
CA LEU A 466 -27.44 6.85 12.85
C LEU A 466 -27.61 5.43 12.33
N HIS A 467 -27.44 5.23 11.02
CA HIS A 467 -27.47 3.89 10.43
C HIS A 467 -26.35 2.99 10.96
N VAL A 468 -25.10 3.46 10.89
CA VAL A 468 -23.92 2.67 11.29
C VAL A 468 -23.93 2.32 12.78
N THR A 469 -24.34 3.28 13.63
CA THR A 469 -24.41 3.09 15.09
C THR A 469 -25.69 2.38 15.55
N ARG A 470 -26.68 2.21 14.66
CA ARG A 470 -28.03 1.69 14.93
C ARG A 470 -28.79 2.48 16.01
N LYS A 471 -28.51 3.78 16.10
CA LYS A 471 -29.12 4.73 17.05
C LYS A 471 -30.37 5.37 16.45
N ALA A 472 -31.31 5.77 17.29
CA ALA A 472 -32.61 6.28 16.85
C ALA A 472 -32.56 7.75 16.44
N LYS A 473 -31.75 8.57 17.12
CA LYS A 473 -31.71 10.02 16.91
C LYS A 473 -30.34 10.64 17.19
N CYS A 474 -30.13 11.82 16.62
CA CYS A 474 -28.93 12.64 16.79
C CYS A 474 -29.33 14.02 17.29
N VAL A 475 -28.70 14.48 18.36
CA VAL A 475 -28.69 15.91 18.73
C VAL A 475 -27.61 16.59 17.89
N PHE A 476 -28.05 17.33 16.87
CA PHE A 476 -27.19 18.10 16.00
C PHE A 476 -27.07 19.52 16.52
N ALA A 477 -25.86 20.00 16.78
CA ALA A 477 -25.61 21.34 17.30
C ALA A 477 -24.67 22.14 16.41
N VAL A 478 -24.94 23.43 16.26
CA VAL A 478 -24.02 24.40 15.63
C VAL A 478 -23.56 25.40 16.67
N TRP A 479 -22.25 25.44 16.86
CA TRP A 479 -21.57 26.36 17.76
C TRP A 479 -21.03 27.56 17.00
N PHE A 480 -21.29 28.75 17.52
CA PHE A 480 -20.98 30.01 16.85
C PHE A 480 -20.63 31.16 17.81
N SER A 481 -20.68 30.97 19.14
CA SER A 481 -20.21 31.95 20.13
C SER A 481 -20.01 31.28 21.49
N GLU A 482 -19.08 31.77 22.30
CA GLU A 482 -18.93 31.39 23.72
C GLU A 482 -20.03 32.01 24.60
N SER A 483 -20.63 33.13 24.17
CA SER A 483 -21.59 33.91 24.97
C SER A 483 -23.06 33.66 24.62
N GLN A 484 -23.35 32.89 23.57
CA GLN A 484 -24.71 32.62 23.10
C GLN A 484 -24.97 31.11 23.05
N PRO A 485 -26.23 30.66 23.27
CA PRO A 485 -26.58 29.24 23.22
C PRO A 485 -26.33 28.64 21.83
N LEU A 486 -25.99 27.36 21.79
CA LEU A 486 -25.87 26.61 20.54
C LEU A 486 -27.23 26.46 19.89
N LYS A 487 -27.28 26.52 18.56
CA LYS A 487 -28.49 26.13 17.83
C LYS A 487 -28.52 24.60 17.72
N THR A 488 -29.49 23.98 18.37
CA THR A 488 -29.68 22.52 18.41
C THR A 488 -30.89 22.10 17.57
N GLU A 489 -30.82 20.91 16.99
CA GLU A 489 -31.90 20.24 16.25
C GLU A 489 -31.83 18.74 16.52
N VAL A 490 -32.98 18.08 16.67
CA VAL A 490 -33.03 16.62 16.79
C VAL A 490 -33.32 16.00 15.43
N ILE A 491 -32.41 15.14 14.97
CA ILE A 491 -32.52 14.45 13.68
C ILE A 491 -32.77 12.97 13.95
N TYR A 492 -33.91 12.45 13.50
CA TYR A 492 -34.27 11.05 13.62
C TYR A 492 -33.69 10.21 12.48
N ARG A 493 -33.44 8.93 12.75
CA ARG A 493 -32.99 7.95 11.74
C ARG A 493 -34.05 7.81 10.65
N ASP A 494 -33.62 7.96 9.41
CA ASP A 494 -34.45 7.86 8.21
C ASP A 494 -33.93 6.69 7.35
N ASP A 495 -34.43 5.49 7.65
CA ASP A 495 -34.01 4.24 7.00
C ASP A 495 -34.37 4.24 5.50
N ASP A 496 -35.49 4.85 5.13
CA ASP A 496 -35.91 5.00 3.73
C ASP A 496 -34.93 5.88 2.94
N CYS A 497 -34.46 6.97 3.53
CA CYS A 497 -33.42 7.80 2.94
C CYS A 497 -32.13 7.00 2.76
N PHE A 498 -31.72 6.23 3.76
CA PHE A 498 -30.50 5.42 3.66
C PHE A 498 -30.60 4.37 2.55
N GLU A 499 -31.66 3.56 2.56
CA GLU A 499 -31.84 2.44 1.63
C GLU A 499 -31.99 2.94 0.19
N ASN A 500 -32.85 3.93 -0.04
CA ASN A 500 -33.21 4.36 -1.39
C ASN A 500 -32.26 5.42 -1.99
N LYS A 501 -31.64 6.28 -1.17
CA LYS A 501 -30.80 7.39 -1.66
C LYS A 501 -29.31 7.22 -1.43
N MET A 502 -28.91 6.53 -0.36
CA MET A 502 -27.51 6.48 0.07
C MET A 502 -26.82 5.16 -0.32
N LYS A 503 -27.42 4.02 0.04
CA LYS A 503 -26.78 2.70 0.03
C LYS A 503 -26.16 2.32 -1.32
N SER A 504 -26.92 2.44 -2.41
CA SER A 504 -26.46 2.07 -3.77
C SER A 504 -25.27 2.91 -4.22
N LYS A 505 -25.31 4.23 -3.98
CA LYS A 505 -24.22 5.15 -4.32
C LYS A 505 -22.97 4.90 -3.49
N LEU A 506 -23.13 4.71 -2.18
CA LEU A 506 -22.01 4.40 -1.28
C LEU A 506 -21.35 3.06 -1.64
N ARG A 507 -22.15 2.03 -1.95
CA ARG A 507 -21.66 0.73 -2.41
C ARG A 507 -20.88 0.84 -3.71
N ASN A 508 -21.44 1.49 -4.73
CA ASN A 508 -20.78 1.63 -6.03
C ASN A 508 -19.46 2.40 -5.90
N PHE A 509 -19.47 3.49 -5.12
CA PHE A 509 -18.25 4.25 -4.85
C PHE A 509 -17.18 3.41 -4.13
N TYR A 510 -17.57 2.66 -3.11
CA TYR A 510 -16.61 1.83 -2.38
C TYR A 510 -16.02 0.72 -3.27
N LEU A 511 -16.85 -0.07 -3.96
CA LEU A 511 -16.41 -1.23 -4.74
C LEU A 511 -15.61 -0.87 -6.00
N ASN A 512 -15.89 0.29 -6.60
CA ASN A 512 -15.31 0.69 -7.88
C ASN A 512 -14.23 1.76 -7.76
N CYS A 513 -14.23 2.58 -6.71
CA CYS A 513 -13.23 3.64 -6.52
C CYS A 513 -12.28 3.37 -5.33
N ILE A 514 -12.81 3.10 -4.14
CA ILE A 514 -11.95 2.94 -2.94
C ILE A 514 -11.24 1.58 -2.92
N LEU A 515 -12.01 0.50 -3.05
CA LEU A 515 -11.52 -0.85 -2.87
C LEU A 515 -10.40 -1.23 -3.86
N PRO A 516 -10.47 -0.87 -5.15
CA PRO A 516 -9.34 -1.09 -6.06
C PRO A 516 -8.08 -0.36 -5.62
N GLU A 517 -8.18 0.88 -5.12
CA GLU A 517 -7.03 1.65 -4.66
C GLU A 517 -6.42 1.09 -3.37
N ILE A 518 -7.25 0.51 -2.48
CA ILE A 518 -6.75 -0.17 -1.27
C ILE A 518 -5.99 -1.45 -1.65
N LEU A 519 -6.51 -2.22 -2.61
CA LEU A 519 -5.93 -3.50 -3.04
C LEU A 519 -4.68 -3.32 -3.89
N ASP A 520 -4.65 -2.28 -4.70
CA ASP A 520 -3.56 -1.92 -5.59
C ASP A 520 -3.30 -0.40 -5.50
N PRO A 521 -2.49 0.04 -4.52
CA PRO A 521 -2.23 1.46 -4.29
C PRO A 521 -1.46 2.08 -5.46
N ARG A 522 -2.07 3.00 -6.20
CA ARG A 522 -1.49 3.61 -7.41
C ARG A 522 -0.75 4.91 -7.14
N HIS A 523 -0.97 5.48 -5.96
CA HIS A 523 -0.19 6.59 -5.44
C HIS A 523 0.80 6.08 -4.38
N THR A 524 2.10 6.11 -4.70
CA THR A 524 3.22 5.96 -3.76
C THR A 524 4.01 7.26 -3.66
#